data_AF-A0A017S3U0-F1
#
_entry.id   AF-A0A017S3U0-F1
#
_cell.length_a   1.000
_cell.length_b   1.000
_cell.length_c   1.000
_cell.angle_alpha   90.00
_cell.angle_beta   90.00
_cell.angle_gamma   90.00
#
_symmetry.space_group_name_H-M   'P 1'
#
loop_
_entity.id
_entity.type
_entity.pdbx_description
1 polymer ?
#
loop_
_entity_poly.entity_id
_entity_poly.type
_entity_poly.pdbx_seq_one_letter_code
_entity_poly.pdbx_strand_id
1 'polypeptide(L)'
;MADDRVNVMRGYKATLHNPNTSDEAKQNAQSVLDDLGGDQPSEEIHNAQAGNKDPMRVAAGYKAAQHNPNVTEEGKKRAKEGLGHLPEE
;
A
#
# COMPACT_ATOMS: atom_id res chain seq x y z
N MET A 1 13.50 -12.81 -3.01
CA MET A 1 12.74 -13.84 -2.26
C MET A 1 11.56 -13.28 -1.46
N ALA A 2 11.65 -12.11 -0.80
CA ALA A 2 10.50 -11.47 -0.16
C ALA A 2 9.55 -10.81 -1.19
N ASP A 3 10.12 -10.06 -2.15
CA ASP A 3 9.37 -9.41 -3.24
C ASP A 3 8.57 -10.39 -4.11
N ASP A 4 9.14 -11.57 -4.43
CA ASP A 4 8.45 -12.57 -5.27
C ASP A 4 7.19 -13.09 -4.57
N ARG A 5 7.25 -13.33 -3.26
CA ARG A 5 6.09 -13.78 -2.48
C ARG A 5 4.99 -12.72 -2.44
N VAL A 6 5.35 -11.44 -2.27
CA VAL A 6 4.38 -10.33 -2.32
C VAL A 6 3.76 -10.17 -3.70
N ASN A 7 4.56 -10.29 -4.76
CA ASN A 7 4.07 -10.20 -6.13
C ASN A 7 3.09 -11.34 -6.45
N VAL A 8 3.39 -12.55 -6.01
CA VAL A 8 2.51 -13.72 -6.15
C VAL A 8 1.18 -13.49 -5.42
N MET A 9 1.21 -13.06 -4.16
CA MET A 9 -0.01 -12.78 -3.39
C MET A 9 -0.83 -11.64 -4.01
N ARG A 10 -0.18 -10.59 -4.51
CA ARG A 10 -0.85 -9.51 -5.24
C ARG A 10 -1.57 -10.04 -6.49
N GLY A 11 -0.96 -10.99 -7.19
CA GLY A 11 -1.57 -11.68 -8.34
C GLY A 11 -2.84 -12.43 -7.95
N TYR A 12 -2.79 -13.27 -6.92
CA TYR A 12 -3.97 -14.00 -6.45
C TYR A 12 -5.08 -13.07 -5.92
N LYS A 13 -4.73 -11.98 -5.25
CA LYS A 13 -5.71 -10.96 -4.81
C LYS A 13 -6.41 -10.29 -6.00
N ALA A 14 -5.69 -10.08 -7.10
CA ALA A 14 -6.28 -9.58 -8.35
C ALA A 14 -7.25 -10.61 -8.97
N THR A 15 -6.90 -11.89 -8.96
CA THR A 15 -7.77 -13.00 -9.40
C THR A 15 -9.11 -13.00 -8.63
N LEU A 16 -9.10 -12.77 -7.32
CA LEU A 16 -10.32 -12.71 -6.51
C LEU A 16 -11.27 -11.58 -6.92
N HIS A 17 -10.72 -10.41 -7.29
CA HIS A 17 -11.51 -9.22 -7.62
C HIS A 17 -11.88 -9.13 -9.10
N ASN A 18 -11.24 -9.93 -9.97
CA ASN A 18 -11.50 -9.87 -11.39
C ASN A 18 -12.87 -10.54 -11.71
N PRO A 19 -13.85 -9.80 -12.27
CA PRO A 19 -15.19 -10.32 -12.56
C PRO A 19 -15.18 -11.38 -13.66
N ASN A 20 -14.15 -11.42 -14.51
CA ASN A 20 -14.03 -12.38 -15.62
C ASN A 20 -13.41 -13.72 -15.20
N THR A 21 -13.15 -13.90 -13.90
CA THR A 21 -12.53 -15.12 -13.36
C THR A 21 -13.58 -16.05 -12.81
N SER A 22 -13.45 -17.35 -13.09
CA SER A 22 -14.38 -18.36 -12.61
C SER A 22 -14.37 -18.47 -11.09
N ASP A 23 -15.48 -18.93 -10.51
CA ASP A 23 -15.60 -19.10 -9.07
C ASP A 23 -14.60 -20.14 -8.54
N GLU A 24 -14.34 -21.22 -9.29
CA GLU A 24 -13.33 -22.22 -8.96
C GLU A 24 -11.91 -21.61 -8.91
N ALA A 25 -11.56 -20.76 -9.86
CA ALA A 25 -10.27 -20.07 -9.87
C ALA A 25 -10.13 -19.09 -8.69
N LYS A 26 -11.23 -18.44 -8.29
CA LYS A 26 -11.26 -17.58 -7.10
C LYS A 26 -11.12 -18.40 -5.82
N GLN A 27 -11.79 -19.54 -5.71
CA GLN A 27 -11.64 -20.44 -4.56
C GLN A 27 -10.20 -20.95 -4.42
N ASN A 28 -9.57 -21.35 -5.54
CA ASN A 28 -8.18 -21.75 -5.54
C ASN A 28 -7.25 -20.58 -5.15
N ALA A 29 -7.47 -19.38 -5.69
CA ALA A 29 -6.71 -18.18 -5.33
C ALA A 29 -6.84 -17.84 -3.84
N GLN A 30 -8.03 -18.00 -3.26
CA GLN A 30 -8.25 -17.80 -1.83
C GLN A 30 -7.46 -18.81 -1.00
N SER A 31 -7.54 -20.10 -1.33
CA SER A 31 -6.80 -21.15 -0.62
C SER A 31 -5.29 -20.90 -0.65
N VAL A 32 -4.75 -20.52 -1.81
CA VAL A 32 -3.31 -20.22 -1.95
C VAL A 32 -2.91 -18.97 -1.17
N LEU A 33 -3.78 -17.95 -1.12
CA LEU A 33 -3.55 -16.77 -0.28
C LEU A 33 -3.51 -17.12 1.20
N ASP A 34 -4.43 -17.97 1.68
CA ASP A 34 -4.48 -18.40 3.07
C ASP A 34 -3.20 -19.17 3.46
N ASP A 35 -2.71 -20.06 2.58
CA ASP A 35 -1.45 -20.81 2.77
C ASP A 35 -0.20 -19.90 2.77
N LEU A 36 -0.23 -18.81 2.00
CA LEU A 36 0.87 -17.85 1.90
C LEU A 36 0.91 -16.81 3.04
N GLY A 37 -0.01 -16.88 4.01
CA GLY A 37 -0.08 -15.97 5.15
C GLY A 37 -1.11 -14.85 5.02
N GLY A 38 -2.06 -14.98 4.10
CA GLY A 38 -3.19 -14.06 3.94
C GLY A 38 -2.76 -12.62 3.67
N ASP A 39 -3.22 -11.68 4.50
CA ASP A 39 -2.93 -10.25 4.38
C ASP A 39 -1.67 -9.79 5.14
N GLN A 40 -1.03 -10.68 5.91
CA GLN A 40 0.17 -10.36 6.70
C GLN A 40 1.40 -9.84 5.92
N PRO A 41 1.71 -10.29 4.69
CA PRO A 41 2.93 -9.86 4.01
C PRO A 41 2.86 -8.40 3.54
N SER A 42 1.68 -7.79 3.49
CA SER A 42 1.58 -6.35 3.26
C SER A 42 2.20 -5.56 4.41
N GLU A 43 2.01 -5.95 5.66
CA GLU A 43 2.54 -5.18 6.79
C GLU A 43 4.04 -5.32 6.94
N GLU A 44 4.60 -6.53 6.78
CA GLU A 44 6.04 -6.75 6.92
C GLU A 44 6.84 -6.04 5.81
N ILE A 45 6.35 -6.06 4.57
CA ILE A 45 6.99 -5.35 3.46
C ILE A 45 6.76 -3.84 3.55
N HIS A 46 5.57 -3.40 3.96
CA HIS A 46 5.29 -1.99 4.14
C HIS A 46 6.14 -1.40 5.28
N ASN A 47 6.42 -2.16 6.34
CA ASN A 47 7.33 -1.80 7.42
C ASN A 47 8.81 -1.85 7.00
N ALA A 48 9.23 -2.89 6.25
CA ALA A 48 10.59 -2.97 5.69
C ALA A 48 10.90 -1.80 4.74
N GLN A 49 9.91 -1.35 3.97
CA GLN A 49 10.03 -0.16 3.11
C GLN A 49 9.84 1.15 3.88
N ALA A 50 9.03 1.17 4.95
CA ALA A 50 8.83 2.37 5.77
C ALA A 50 10.12 2.82 6.46
N GLY A 51 10.99 1.88 6.85
CA GLY A 51 12.31 2.20 7.41
C GLY A 51 13.31 2.82 6.43
N ASN A 52 12.99 2.89 5.13
CA ASN A 52 13.86 3.44 4.08
C ASN A 52 13.23 4.65 3.36
N LYS A 53 12.15 5.24 3.90
CA LYS A 53 11.52 6.42 3.32
C LYS A 53 12.33 7.66 3.69
N ASP A 54 12.90 8.28 2.67
CA ASP A 54 13.58 9.58 2.76
C ASP A 54 12.60 10.66 3.29
N PRO A 55 12.89 11.31 4.44
CA PRO A 55 12.01 12.31 5.05
C PRO A 55 11.69 13.48 4.12
N MET A 56 12.64 13.89 3.28
CA MET A 56 12.45 14.97 2.31
C MET A 56 11.47 14.56 1.20
N ARG A 57 11.51 13.30 0.73
CA ARG A 57 10.51 12.80 -0.23
C ARG A 57 9.12 12.71 0.39
N VAL A 58 9.02 12.32 1.67
CA VAL A 58 7.75 12.30 2.41
C VAL A 58 7.20 13.73 2.54
N ALA A 59 8.04 14.69 2.92
CA ALA A 59 7.68 16.10 2.99
C ALA A 59 7.20 16.65 1.64
N ALA A 60 7.91 16.34 0.55
CA ALA A 60 7.52 16.75 -0.80
C ALA A 60 6.13 16.22 -1.18
N GLY A 61 5.82 14.97 -0.83
CA GLY A 61 4.50 14.38 -1.05
C GLY A 61 3.38 15.11 -0.31
N TYR A 62 3.58 15.44 0.96
CA TYR A 62 2.59 16.21 1.73
C TYR A 62 2.43 17.64 1.21
N LYS A 63 3.50 18.29 0.75
CA LYS A 63 3.42 19.60 0.09
C LYS A 63 2.61 19.52 -1.21
N ALA A 64 2.85 18.49 -2.02
CA ALA A 64 2.09 18.26 -3.24
C ALA A 64 0.61 18.04 -2.95
N ALA A 65 0.28 17.25 -1.92
CA ALA A 65 -1.10 17.00 -1.52
C ALA A 65 -1.85 18.28 -1.09
N GLN A 66 -1.17 19.23 -0.44
CA GLN A 66 -1.77 20.53 -0.05
C GLN A 66 -2.17 21.39 -1.25
N HIS A 67 -1.43 21.33 -2.34
CA HIS A 67 -1.67 22.14 -3.54
C HIS A 67 -2.49 21.43 -4.62
N ASN A 68 -2.74 20.13 -4.46
CA ASN A 68 -3.45 19.34 -5.46
C ASN A 68 -4.97 19.64 -5.40
N PRO A 69 -5.59 20.12 -6.50
CA PRO A 69 -7.02 20.42 -6.53
C PRO A 69 -7.90 19.16 -6.43
N ASN A 70 -7.35 17.98 -6.73
CA ASN A 70 -8.06 16.69 -6.62
C ASN A 70 -8.05 16.13 -5.19
N VAL A 71 -7.35 16.79 -4.26
CA VAL A 71 -7.32 16.40 -2.84
C VAL A 71 -8.39 17.20 -2.08
N THR A 72 -9.13 16.52 -1.22
CA THR A 72 -10.16 17.15 -0.39
C THR A 72 -9.54 18.13 0.62
N GLU A 73 -10.33 19.09 1.09
CA GLU A 73 -9.87 20.05 2.10
C GLU A 73 -9.40 19.35 3.40
N GLU A 74 -10.09 18.28 3.81
CA GLU A 74 -9.65 17.43 4.92
C GLU A 74 -8.29 16.76 4.62
N GLY A 75 -8.10 16.25 3.40
CA GLY A 75 -6.83 15.65 2.98
C GLY A 75 -5.68 16.67 2.97
N LYS A 76 -5.93 17.89 2.52
CA LYS A 76 -4.94 18.99 2.56
C LYS A 76 -4.58 19.36 4.00
N LYS A 77 -5.57 19.43 4.89
CA LYS A 77 -5.34 19.70 6.32
C LYS A 77 -4.47 18.62 6.96
N ARG A 78 -4.79 17.35 6.74
CA ARG A 78 -3.97 16.22 7.21
C ARG A 78 -2.55 16.24 6.65
N ALA A 79 -2.39 16.63 5.38
CA ALA A 79 -1.06 16.77 4.79
C ALA A 79 -0.24 17.89 5.44
N LYS A 80 -0.88 19.00 5.83
CA LYS A 80 -0.24 20.07 6.59
C LYS A 80 0.17 19.62 8.00
N GLU A 81 -0.71 18.90 8.69
CA GLU A 81 -0.41 18.32 10.01
C GLU A 81 0.74 17.31 9.92
N GLY A 82 0.75 16.46 8.88
CA GLY A 82 1.81 15.49 8.61
C GLY A 82 3.18 16.13 8.41
N LEU A 83 3.26 17.28 7.70
CA LEU A 83 4.51 18.04 7.59
C LEU A 83 5.05 18.52 8.94
N GLY A 84 4.17 18.95 9.85
CA GLY A 84 4.58 19.45 11.16
C GLY A 84 5.10 18.39 12.12
N HIS A 85 4.87 17.10 11.81
CA HIS A 85 5.36 15.96 12.60
C HIS A 85 6.62 15.32 12.00
N LEU A 86 7.09 15.80 10.84
CA LEU A 86 8.34 15.34 10.28
C LEU A 86 9.51 15.96 11.06
N PRO A 87 10.59 15.20 11.31
CA PRO A 87 11.78 15.77 11.91
C PRO A 87 12.30 16.90 11.00
N GLU A 88 12.45 18.10 11.57
CA GLU A 88 13.22 19.16 10.93
C GLU A 88 14.70 18.75 11.04
N GLU A 89 15.37 18.61 9.90
CA GLU A 89 16.83 18.38 9.84
C GLU A 89 17.61 19.66 10.17
#